data_AF-A0A0G2HTU0-F1
#
_entry.id   AF-A0A0G2HTU0-F1
#
_cell.length_a   1.000
_cell.length_b   1.000
_cell.length_c   1.000
_cell.angle_alpha   90.00
_cell.angle_beta   90.00
_cell.angle_gamma   90.00
#
_symmetry.space_group_name_H-M   'P 1'
#
loop_
_entity.id
_entity.type
_entity.pdbx_description
1 polymer ?
#
loop_
_entity_poly.entity_id
_entity_poly.type
_entity_poly.pdbx_seq_one_letter_code
_entity_poly.pdbx_strand_id
1 'polypeptide(L)'
;MTAESKKPGIAVLAGGKGIKKPFTVTCKPRKHRAQRGDRAHRSRLKDGKSPQLRGPVTMDMRDELECRFYDLEFSRQIQFLECLRYNLRTACDYYEWVKMGVARVYFDRLPDTAVKCLFQFLKKNELMDLEPGAADKETKQHIRECNAETRRYIAELKEKVRNGLVDSGSP
;
A
#
# COMPACT_ATOMS: atom_id res chain seq x y z
N MET A 1 -21.58 -48.83 22.83
CA MET A 1 -21.38 -47.42 22.47
C MET A 1 -19.90 -47.21 22.27
N THR A 2 -19.46 -47.31 21.02
CA THR A 2 -18.06 -47.40 20.61
C THR A 2 -17.65 -46.12 19.89
N ALA A 3 -16.47 -45.62 20.26
CA ALA A 3 -15.83 -44.48 19.65
C ALA A 3 -15.46 -44.78 18.19
N GLU A 4 -15.86 -43.91 17.25
CA GLU A 4 -15.29 -43.90 15.91
C GLU A 4 -14.37 -42.68 15.74
N SER A 5 -13.09 -43.01 15.70
CA SER A 5 -11.99 -42.16 15.23
C SER A 5 -12.20 -41.74 13.78
N LYS A 6 -12.29 -40.44 13.51
CA LYS A 6 -11.99 -39.89 12.17
C LYS A 6 -10.57 -39.35 12.16
N LYS A 7 -9.68 -40.14 11.56
CA LYS A 7 -8.29 -39.78 11.24
C LYS A 7 -8.27 -38.55 10.32
N PRO A 8 -7.38 -37.56 10.53
CA PRO A 8 -7.09 -36.58 9.50
C PRO A 8 -6.16 -37.19 8.44
N GLY A 9 -6.60 -37.15 7.18
CA GLY A 9 -5.78 -37.50 6.02
C GLY A 9 -4.63 -36.51 5.88
N ILE A 10 -3.40 -37.04 5.85
CA ILE A 10 -2.18 -36.28 5.60
C ILE A 10 -1.97 -36.26 4.09
N ALA A 11 -2.13 -35.10 3.45
CA ALA A 11 -1.56 -34.87 2.14
C ALA A 11 -0.07 -34.57 2.34
N VAL A 12 0.78 -35.56 2.00
CA VAL A 12 2.24 -35.40 2.00
C VAL A 12 2.63 -34.67 0.72
N LEU A 13 3.06 -33.42 0.85
CA LEU A 13 3.87 -32.76 -0.17
C LEU A 13 5.33 -33.10 0.09
N ALA A 14 5.97 -33.70 -0.90
CA ALA A 14 7.40 -34.01 -0.87
C ALA A 14 8.22 -32.71 -1.03
N GLY A 15 9.05 -32.42 -0.03
CA GLY A 15 10.22 -31.55 -0.15
C GLY A 15 10.00 -30.04 0.06
N GLY A 16 10.35 -29.53 1.26
CA GLY A 16 10.63 -28.11 1.46
C GLY A 16 10.20 -27.53 2.82
N LYS A 17 11.10 -27.59 3.81
CA LYS A 17 11.11 -26.93 5.15
C LYS A 17 9.85 -26.13 5.57
N GLY A 18 9.07 -26.73 6.47
CA GLY A 18 7.85 -26.14 7.05
C GLY A 18 8.08 -25.08 8.13
N ILE A 19 7.19 -24.08 8.15
CA ILE A 19 6.97 -23.20 9.30
C ILE A 19 5.91 -23.89 10.18
N LYS A 20 6.36 -24.43 11.31
CA LYS A 20 5.50 -25.01 12.36
C LYS A 20 4.94 -23.89 13.25
N LYS A 21 3.71 -23.42 13.00
CA LYS A 21 2.79 -22.93 14.07
C LYS A 21 1.32 -23.10 13.63
N PRO A 22 0.51 -23.93 14.33
CA PRO A 22 -0.94 -23.89 14.15
C PRO A 22 -1.49 -22.65 14.88
N PHE A 23 -2.19 -21.77 14.18
CA PHE A 23 -3.03 -20.77 14.83
C PHE A 23 -4.49 -21.17 14.68
N THR A 24 -5.14 -21.39 15.82
CA THR A 24 -6.56 -21.72 15.90
C THR A 24 -7.36 -20.44 15.81
N VAL A 25 -8.05 -20.21 14.69
CA VAL A 25 -9.00 -19.09 14.57
C VAL A 25 -10.24 -19.44 15.39
N THR A 26 -10.31 -18.91 16.61
CA THR A 26 -11.55 -18.95 17.41
C THR A 26 -12.26 -17.61 17.28
N CYS A 27 -13.20 -17.52 16.33
CA CYS A 27 -14.11 -16.39 16.22
C CYS A 27 -15.07 -16.41 17.43
N LYS A 28 -14.70 -15.72 18.51
CA LYS A 28 -15.65 -15.42 19.58
C LYS A 28 -16.55 -14.25 19.13
N PRO A 29 -17.89 -14.39 19.14
CA PRO A 29 -18.76 -13.27 18.83
C PRO A 29 -18.62 -12.19 19.91
N ARG A 30 -18.30 -10.97 19.47
CA ARG A 30 -18.02 -9.82 20.33
C ARG A 30 -19.33 -9.39 21.00
N LYS A 31 -19.44 -9.60 22.32
CA LYS A 31 -20.55 -9.09 23.13
C LYS A 31 -20.61 -7.56 23.04
N HIS A 32 -21.78 -7.04 22.65
CA HIS A 32 -22.12 -5.62 22.71
C HIS A 32 -22.05 -5.16 24.18
N ARG A 33 -21.19 -4.20 24.50
CA ARG A 33 -21.13 -3.60 25.83
C ARG A 33 -21.60 -2.15 25.76
N ALA A 34 -22.60 -1.87 26.59
CA ALA A 34 -23.36 -0.63 26.65
C ALA A 34 -22.51 0.62 26.93
N GLN A 35 -23.04 1.76 26.48
CA GLN A 35 -22.57 3.11 26.79
C GLN A 35 -22.43 3.31 28.32
N ARG A 36 -21.27 3.81 28.73
CA ARG A 36 -21.10 4.69 29.91
C ARG A 36 -19.98 5.68 29.59
N GLY A 37 -20.31 6.97 29.64
CA GLY A 37 -19.31 8.02 29.62
C GLY A 37 -18.50 8.04 30.92
N ASP A 38 -17.25 8.48 30.86
CA ASP A 38 -16.88 9.78 31.41
C ASP A 38 -15.47 10.19 30.95
N ARG A 39 -15.24 11.50 31.00
CA ARG A 39 -14.06 12.30 30.62
C ARG A 39 -12.69 11.59 30.53
N ALA A 40 -12.07 11.67 29.36
CA ALA A 40 -10.61 11.85 29.24
C ALA A 40 -10.25 12.45 27.88
N HIS A 41 -9.59 13.62 27.92
CA HIS A 41 -8.85 14.29 26.87
C HIS A 41 -9.17 13.95 25.40
N ARG A 42 -10.02 14.78 24.77
CA ARG A 42 -9.83 15.10 23.35
C ARG A 42 -8.50 15.86 23.22
N SER A 43 -7.39 15.15 23.03
CA SER A 43 -6.29 15.76 22.30
C SER A 43 -6.80 15.95 20.87
N ARG A 44 -7.28 17.16 20.58
CA ARG A 44 -7.21 17.65 19.21
C ARG A 44 -5.73 17.55 18.86
N LEU A 45 -5.35 16.53 18.08
CA LEU A 45 -4.10 16.58 17.35
C LEU A 45 -4.19 17.89 16.59
N LYS A 46 -3.43 18.88 17.08
CA LYS A 46 -3.31 20.20 16.48
C LYS A 46 -3.11 19.95 14.99
N ASP A 47 -3.81 20.71 14.16
CA ASP A 47 -3.49 20.89 12.76
C ASP A 47 -1.98 21.10 12.65
N GLY A 48 -1.27 20.01 12.44
CA GLY A 48 0.15 20.02 12.21
C GLY A 48 0.26 20.67 10.86
N LYS A 49 0.50 21.98 10.84
CA LYS A 49 1.04 22.68 9.68
C LYS A 49 2.26 21.87 9.28
N SER A 50 2.05 20.95 8.37
CA SER A 50 3.11 20.17 7.79
C SER A 50 4.03 21.17 7.09
N PRO A 51 5.36 20.99 7.12
CA PRO A 51 6.25 21.86 6.39
C PRO A 51 5.90 21.72 4.92
N GLN A 52 5.08 22.63 4.39
CA GLN A 52 4.66 22.58 3.00
C GLN A 52 5.92 22.74 2.17
N LEU A 53 6.21 21.76 1.32
CA LEU A 53 7.14 21.93 0.21
C LEU A 53 6.72 23.20 -0.53
N ARG A 54 7.52 24.26 -0.39
CA ARG A 54 7.27 25.55 -1.04
C ARG A 54 7.69 25.41 -2.50
N GLY A 55 6.74 25.52 -3.41
CA GLY A 55 6.98 25.39 -4.85
C GLY A 55 5.90 24.60 -5.58
N PRO A 56 5.77 24.77 -6.91
CA PRO A 56 4.91 23.92 -7.74
C PRO A 56 5.43 22.47 -7.74
N VAL A 57 4.53 21.50 -7.85
CA VAL A 57 4.94 20.09 -8.05
C VAL A 57 5.36 19.92 -9.50
N THR A 58 6.57 19.39 -9.72
CA THR A 58 7.08 19.11 -11.06
C THR A 58 6.76 17.68 -11.50
N MET A 59 6.89 17.40 -12.80
CA MET A 59 6.80 16.03 -13.30
C MET A 59 7.91 15.14 -12.74
N ASP A 60 9.13 15.67 -12.57
CA ASP A 60 10.23 14.92 -11.96
C ASP A 60 9.88 14.44 -10.55
N MET A 61 9.19 15.27 -9.75
CA MET A 61 8.70 14.87 -8.43
C MET A 61 7.65 13.76 -8.53
N ARG A 62 6.78 13.78 -9.54
CA ARG A 62 5.76 12.72 -9.72
C ARG A 62 6.40 11.41 -10.14
N ASP A 63 7.36 11.47 -11.06
CA ASP A 63 8.13 10.31 -11.51
C ASP A 63 8.94 9.69 -10.36
N GLU A 64 9.61 10.52 -9.55
CA GLU A 64 10.34 10.03 -8.37
C GLU A 64 9.39 9.37 -7.37
N LEU A 65 8.23 9.99 -7.09
CA LEU A 65 7.25 9.44 -6.17
C LEU A 65 6.70 8.09 -6.65
N GLU A 66 6.48 7.95 -7.96
CA GLU A 66 6.03 6.70 -8.57
C GLU A 66 7.08 5.59 -8.40
N CYS A 67 8.33 5.86 -8.75
CA CYS A 67 9.43 4.90 -8.61
C CYS A 67 9.55 4.44 -7.15
N ARG A 68 9.56 5.41 -6.21
CA ARG A 68 9.66 5.11 -4.78
C ARG A 68 8.50 4.26 -4.31
N PHE A 69 7.26 4.54 -4.71
CA PHE A 69 6.12 3.73 -4.31
C PHE A 69 6.28 2.26 -4.72
N TYR A 70 6.79 1.98 -5.92
CA TYR A 70 6.98 0.62 -6.39
C TYR A 70 8.19 -0.09 -5.78
N ASP A 71 9.19 0.66 -5.32
CA ASP A 71 10.33 0.14 -4.54
C ASP A 71 9.95 -0.21 -3.09
N LEU A 72 8.83 0.30 -2.58
CA LEU A 72 8.38 0.00 -1.22
C LEU A 72 7.95 -1.46 -1.08
N GLU A 73 8.26 -2.04 0.07
CA GLU A 73 7.64 -3.29 0.50
C GLU A 73 6.12 -3.16 0.56
N PHE A 74 5.40 -4.27 0.34
CA PHE A 74 3.94 -4.29 0.31
C PHE A 74 3.28 -3.65 1.55
N SER A 75 3.82 -3.91 2.75
CA SER A 75 3.31 -3.31 3.99
C SER A 75 3.40 -1.79 4.00
N ARG A 76 4.46 -1.23 3.40
CA ARG A 76 4.70 0.21 3.26
C ARG A 76 3.87 0.81 2.14
N GLN A 77 3.62 0.08 1.06
CA GLN A 77 2.67 0.49 0.03
C GLN A 77 1.26 0.67 0.61
N ILE A 78 0.82 -0.22 1.49
CA ILE A 78 -0.47 -0.07 2.18
C ILE A 78 -0.51 1.20 3.03
N GLN A 79 0.51 1.44 3.85
CA GLN A 79 0.62 2.66 4.67
C GLN A 79 0.67 3.93 3.80
N PHE A 80 1.33 3.88 2.65
CA PHE A 80 1.39 4.97 1.68
C PHE A 80 -0.01 5.28 1.13
N LEU A 81 -0.78 4.25 0.73
CA LEU A 81 -2.15 4.43 0.26
C LEU A 81 -3.11 4.89 1.37
N GLU A 82 -2.89 4.47 2.62
CA GLU A 82 -3.61 4.99 3.78
C GLU A 82 -3.31 6.48 4.00
N CYS A 83 -2.05 6.89 3.86
CA CYS A 83 -1.67 8.29 3.90
C CYS A 83 -2.39 9.09 2.80
N LEU A 84 -2.45 8.57 1.58
CA LEU A 84 -3.21 9.19 0.49
C LEU A 84 -4.69 9.36 0.85
N ARG A 85 -5.35 8.30 1.33
CA ARG A 85 -6.77 8.32 1.74
C ARG A 85 -7.05 9.28 2.89
N TYR A 86 -6.13 9.41 3.83
CA TYR A 86 -6.27 10.35 4.94
C TYR A 86 -6.21 11.81 4.48
N ASN A 87 -5.36 12.12 3.50
CA ASN A 87 -5.15 13.49 3.03
C ASN A 87 -6.04 13.89 1.85
N LEU A 88 -6.62 12.92 1.13
CA LEU A 88 -7.43 13.15 -0.05
C LEU A 88 -8.72 12.31 0.01
N ARG A 89 -9.87 12.98 0.19
CA ARG A 89 -11.18 12.32 0.28
C ARG A 89 -11.51 11.47 -0.94
N THR A 90 -11.07 11.91 -2.12
CA THR A 90 -11.25 11.22 -3.41
C THR A 90 -10.08 10.29 -3.75
N ALA A 91 -9.27 9.87 -2.78
CA ALA A 91 -8.08 9.04 -3.02
C ALA A 91 -8.36 7.79 -3.86
N CYS A 92 -9.52 7.15 -3.68
CA CYS A 92 -9.92 5.95 -4.43
C CYS A 92 -10.09 6.19 -5.93
N ASP A 93 -10.20 7.45 -6.38
CA ASP A 93 -10.24 7.79 -7.81
C ASP A 93 -8.84 7.78 -8.45
N TYR A 94 -7.78 7.75 -7.62
CA TYR A 94 -6.39 7.88 -8.03
C TYR A 94 -5.57 6.60 -7.89
N TYR A 95 -6.16 5.49 -7.46
CA TYR A 95 -5.50 4.19 -7.52
C TYR A 95 -6.51 3.06 -7.65
N GLU A 96 -6.07 1.95 -8.19
CA GLU A 96 -6.86 0.71 -8.31
C GLU A 96 -6.01 -0.49 -7.87
N TRP A 97 -6.67 -1.51 -7.33
CA TRP A 97 -6.04 -2.81 -7.13
C TRP A 97 -6.12 -3.61 -8.43
N VAL A 98 -4.97 -3.92 -9.00
CA VAL A 98 -4.87 -4.70 -10.25
C VAL A 98 -5.08 -6.18 -9.95
N LYS A 99 -4.49 -6.63 -8.84
CA LYS A 99 -4.75 -7.92 -8.19
C LYS A 99 -4.40 -7.79 -6.71
N MET A 100 -4.67 -8.84 -5.93
CA MET A 100 -4.17 -8.93 -4.57
C MET A 100 -2.65 -8.70 -4.52
N GLY A 101 -2.26 -7.72 -3.71
CA GLY A 101 -0.85 -7.35 -3.54
C GLY A 101 -0.30 -6.32 -4.51
N VAL A 102 -1.03 -5.95 -5.58
CA VAL A 102 -0.52 -5.03 -6.62
C VAL A 102 -1.49 -3.87 -6.84
N ALA A 103 -1.08 -2.68 -6.43
CA ALA A 103 -1.80 -1.44 -6.67
C ALA A 103 -1.20 -0.66 -7.85
N ARG A 104 -2.07 -0.08 -8.66
CA ARG A 104 -1.72 0.94 -9.65
C ARG A 104 -2.16 2.30 -9.14
N VAL A 105 -1.24 3.26 -9.05
CA VAL A 105 -1.54 4.64 -8.64
C VAL A 105 -1.35 5.56 -9.85
N TYR A 106 -2.28 6.49 -10.06
CA TYR A 106 -2.26 7.47 -11.16
C TYR A 106 -1.55 8.75 -10.72
N PHE A 107 -0.21 8.69 -10.59
CA PHE A 107 0.62 9.80 -10.07
C PHE A 107 0.57 11.06 -10.94
N ASP A 108 0.30 10.93 -12.23
CA ASP A 108 0.08 12.03 -13.18
C ASP A 108 -1.16 12.87 -12.83
N ARG A 109 -2.17 12.26 -12.22
CA ARG A 109 -3.47 12.89 -11.91
C ARG A 109 -3.58 13.40 -10.48
N LEU A 110 -2.67 13.00 -9.60
CA LEU A 110 -2.75 13.37 -8.19
C LEU A 110 -2.73 14.89 -8.01
N PRO A 111 -3.56 15.46 -7.12
CA PRO A 111 -3.44 16.85 -6.73
C PRO A 111 -2.05 17.14 -6.16
N ASP A 112 -1.50 18.33 -6.43
CA ASP A 112 -0.18 18.74 -5.93
C ASP A 112 -0.07 18.64 -4.41
N THR A 113 -1.15 18.95 -3.69
CA THR A 113 -1.23 18.80 -2.23
C THR A 113 -1.02 17.36 -1.78
N ALA A 114 -1.62 16.40 -2.48
CA ALA A 114 -1.47 14.98 -2.19
C ALA A 114 -0.03 14.51 -2.46
N VAL A 115 0.57 14.92 -3.58
CA VAL A 115 1.98 14.61 -3.91
C VAL A 115 2.91 15.10 -2.79
N LYS A 116 2.74 16.34 -2.32
CA LYS A 116 3.53 16.89 -1.21
C LYS A 116 3.34 16.13 0.09
N CYS A 117 2.10 15.74 0.42
CA CYS A 117 1.80 14.92 1.60
C CYS A 117 2.50 13.55 1.54
N LEU A 118 2.55 12.93 0.36
CA LEU A 118 3.21 11.64 0.17
C LEU A 118 4.74 11.74 0.30
N PHE A 119 5.36 12.79 -0.22
CA PHE A 119 6.78 13.04 0.06
C PHE A 119 7.07 13.27 1.55
N GLN A 120 6.20 14.00 2.25
CA GLN A 120 6.33 14.14 3.70
C GLN A 120 6.19 12.81 4.43
N PHE A 121 5.32 11.91 3.96
CA PHE A 121 5.21 10.56 4.49
C PHE A 121 6.53 9.79 4.30
N LEU A 122 7.11 9.80 3.11
CA LEU A 122 8.38 9.13 2.84
C LEU A 122 9.49 9.67 3.74
N LYS A 123 9.63 10.99 3.84
CA LYS A 123 10.65 11.65 4.67
C LYS A 123 10.47 11.35 6.17
N LYS A 124 9.23 11.35 6.67
CA LYS A 124 8.94 11.04 8.09
C LYS A 124 9.23 9.60 8.48
N ASN A 125 9.21 8.68 7.52
CA ASN A 125 9.47 7.26 7.74
C ASN A 125 10.89 6.86 7.30
N GLU A 126 11.77 7.83 7.02
CA GLU A 126 13.15 7.58 6.58
C GLU A 126 13.23 6.70 5.32
N LEU A 127 12.24 6.85 4.42
CA LEU A 127 12.14 6.12 3.15
C LEU A 127 12.72 6.92 1.97
N MET A 128 13.31 8.08 2.26
CA MET A 128 13.89 8.98 1.27
C MET A 128 14.84 9.97 1.96
N ASP A 129 16.09 10.00 1.49
CA ASP A 129 17.16 10.84 2.06
C ASP A 129 17.34 12.17 1.33
N LEU A 130 16.96 12.21 0.04
CA LEU A 130 17.13 13.37 -0.83
C LEU A 130 15.91 14.29 -0.81
N GLU A 131 16.12 15.56 -1.13
CA GLU A 131 15.01 16.50 -1.35
C GLU A 131 14.24 16.12 -2.63
N PRO A 132 12.90 16.16 -2.63
CA PRO A 132 12.09 15.82 -3.79
C PRO A 132 12.48 16.57 -5.06
N GLY A 133 12.70 15.84 -6.15
CA GLY A 133 13.07 16.40 -7.45
C GLY A 133 14.51 16.89 -7.58
N ALA A 134 15.34 16.69 -6.54
CA ALA A 134 16.75 17.11 -6.51
C ALA A 134 17.71 16.13 -7.19
N ALA A 135 17.21 15.01 -7.72
CA ALA A 135 18.00 14.05 -8.48
C ALA A 135 18.71 14.71 -9.69
N ASP A 136 19.90 14.24 -10.03
CA ASP A 136 20.60 14.66 -11.24
C ASP A 136 19.88 14.17 -12.52
N LYS A 137 20.35 14.62 -13.68
CA LYS A 137 19.70 14.29 -14.96
C LYS A 137 19.76 12.81 -15.32
N GLU A 138 20.85 12.12 -14.99
CA GLU A 138 21.03 10.70 -15.28
C GLU A 138 20.08 9.87 -14.41
N THR A 139 20.05 10.16 -13.11
CA THR A 139 19.11 9.54 -12.16
C THR A 139 17.65 9.80 -12.56
N LYS A 140 17.31 11.02 -12.99
CA LYS A 140 15.96 11.33 -13.50
C LYS A 140 15.60 10.52 -14.74
N GLN A 141 16.54 10.33 -15.66
CA GLN A 141 16.31 9.53 -16.86
C GLN A 141 16.08 8.06 -16.48
N HIS A 142 16.90 7.52 -15.58
CA HIS A 142 16.73 6.15 -15.09
C HIS A 142 15.38 5.93 -14.41
N ILE A 143 14.95 6.86 -13.54
CA ILE A 143 13.64 6.83 -12.88
C ILE A 143 12.50 6.74 -13.92
N ARG A 144 12.57 7.54 -14.99
CA ARG A 144 11.55 7.53 -16.05
C ARG A 144 11.51 6.21 -16.80
N GLU A 145 12.66 5.59 -17.05
CA GLU A 145 12.77 4.28 -17.69
C GLU A 145 12.19 3.18 -16.80
N CYS A 146 12.56 3.15 -15.52
CA CYS A 146 11.98 2.24 -14.53
C CYS A 146 10.46 2.38 -14.45
N ASN A 147 9.94 3.61 -14.33
CA ASN A 147 8.50 3.86 -14.31
C ASN A 147 7.82 3.38 -15.60
N ALA A 148 8.42 3.62 -16.77
CA ALA A 148 7.86 3.15 -18.03
C ALA A 148 7.77 1.62 -18.08
N GLU A 149 8.78 0.92 -17.58
CA GLU A 149 8.80 -0.54 -17.49
C GLU A 149 7.76 -1.05 -16.49
N THR A 150 7.67 -0.45 -15.30
CA THR A 150 6.65 -0.78 -14.29
C THR A 150 5.24 -0.58 -14.82
N ARG A 151 4.97 0.53 -15.52
CA ARG A 151 3.66 0.80 -16.15
C ARG A 151 3.30 -0.27 -17.19
N ARG A 152 4.27 -0.72 -18.00
CA ARG A 152 4.07 -1.82 -18.96
C ARG A 152 3.74 -3.13 -18.24
N TYR A 153 4.53 -3.50 -17.24
CA TYR A 153 4.30 -4.70 -16.44
C TYR A 153 2.91 -4.72 -15.81
N ILE A 154 2.48 -3.60 -15.21
CA ILE A 154 1.17 -3.46 -14.60
C ILE A 154 0.05 -3.57 -15.64
N ALA A 155 0.22 -2.98 -16.82
CA ALA A 155 -0.75 -3.08 -17.91
C ALA A 155 -0.89 -4.53 -18.40
N GLU A 156 0.22 -5.23 -18.62
CA GLU A 156 0.21 -6.65 -18.98
C GLU A 156 -0.45 -7.52 -17.90
N LEU A 157 -0.16 -7.23 -16.63
CA LEU A 157 -0.77 -7.95 -15.52
C LEU A 157 -2.28 -7.72 -15.48
N LYS A 158 -2.73 -6.49 -15.70
CA LYS A 158 -4.16 -6.14 -15.76
C LYS A 158 -4.87 -6.88 -16.89
N GLU A 159 -4.25 -6.99 -18.07
CA GLU A 159 -4.78 -7.78 -19.18
C GLU A 159 -4.83 -9.28 -18.85
N LYS A 160 -3.79 -9.82 -18.22
CA LYS A 160 -3.78 -11.23 -17.77
C LYS A 160 -4.91 -11.51 -16.77
N VAL A 161 -5.17 -10.61 -15.84
CA VAL A 161 -6.29 -10.71 -14.89
C VAL A 161 -7.63 -10.67 -15.64
N ARG A 162 -7.79 -9.73 -16.59
CA ARG A 162 -9.01 -9.63 -17.42
C ARG A 162 -9.31 -10.90 -18.22
N ASN A 163 -8.26 -11.56 -18.71
CA ASN A 163 -8.35 -12.80 -19.47
C ASN A 163 -8.45 -14.06 -18.58
N GLY A 164 -8.53 -13.91 -17.25
CA GLY A 164 -8.64 -15.04 -16.31
C GLY A 164 -7.36 -15.88 -16.18
N LEU A 165 -6.22 -15.38 -16.67
CA LEU A 165 -4.92 -16.07 -16.60
C LEU A 165 -4.25 -15.91 -15.23
N VAL A 166 -4.68 -14.92 -14.45
CA VAL A 166 -4.21 -14.63 -13.10
C VAL A 166 -5.43 -14.34 -12.24
N ASP A 167 -5.52 -15.01 -11.09
CA ASP A 167 -6.57 -14.72 -10.11
C ASP A 167 -6.42 -13.27 -9.62
N SER A 168 -7.51 -12.51 -9.68
CA SER A 168 -7.59 -11.18 -9.07
C SER A 168 -7.44 -11.25 -7.54
N GLY A 169 -7.63 -12.45 -6.97
CA GLY A 169 -7.79 -12.71 -5.56
C GLY A 169 -9.20 -12.31 -5.17
N SER A 170 -10.07 -13.30 -5.05
CA SER A 170 -11.44 -13.08 -4.57
C SER A 170 -11.43 -12.69 -3.08
N PRO A 171 -12.32 -11.79 -2.63
CA PRO A 171 -12.45 -11.41 -1.23
C PRO A 171 -12.77 -12.57 -0.29
#